data_AF-A0A955E219-F1
#
_entry.id   AF-A0A955E219-F1
#
_cell.length_a   1.000
_cell.length_b   1.000
_cell.length_c   1.000
_cell.angle_alpha   90.00
_cell.angle_beta   90.00
_cell.angle_gamma   90.00
#
_symmetry.space_group_name_H-M   'P 1'
#
loop_
_entity.id
_entity.type
_entity.pdbx_description
1 polymer ?
#
loop_
_entity_poly.entity_id
_entity_poly.type
_entity_poly.pdbx_seq_one_letter_code
_entity_poly.pdbx_strand_id
1 'polypeptide(L)'
;MAVPKKNTSSDEKKPAAKKAAKKVVQKPELSKSPPPPPDRAAKVIKTPTLGVHVPTAPKKNKPQYASFRSSRKSLVNPRRVRGGVKLKNKSGDGVQNWVTQRIMRVAEAGAAPDHYRDGLEYASMGQTKRLTIEEALCEGIIQGRSDKPYTTTLSFEPFSMESQDQIIRAMGEQVRYAAKLLAGELPSNIEDVFAPLGLKLFPSEPTEIKPACSCPDWSKEKRWCKHAVCLSALLAERLADDPMIIFGLHAMPGAELIDGLRQQRTVGTQGTGPAPVLPAHVPGVSDSSSPPLEDVLDSFWEVGEGLRELDTPIAPPEVSCVLLRRLGPSPFTEGRFPLVGLMQTCYELIGRSVVEAENADGESAEAG
;
A
#
# COMPACT_ATOMS: atom_id res chain seq x y z
N MET A 1 -39.63 17.50 47.30
CA MET A 1 -40.98 17.52 46.66
C MET A 1 -40.83 18.24 45.34
N ALA A 2 -41.34 17.82 44.20
CA ALA A 2 -41.91 16.58 43.70
C ALA A 2 -41.87 16.72 42.17
N VAL A 3 -41.62 15.61 41.50
CA VAL A 3 -41.62 15.39 40.04
C VAL A 3 -42.98 15.80 39.43
N PRO A 4 -43.04 16.16 38.13
CA PRO A 4 -43.78 15.26 37.25
C PRO A 4 -43.09 14.96 35.91
N LYS A 5 -43.19 13.67 35.56
CA LYS A 5 -42.88 13.02 34.29
C LYS A 5 -43.91 13.40 33.24
N LYS A 6 -43.51 13.47 31.97
CA LYS A 6 -44.34 13.00 30.84
C LYS A 6 -43.45 12.36 29.76
N ASN A 7 -43.61 11.05 29.65
CA ASN A 7 -43.18 10.21 28.54
C ASN A 7 -43.98 10.58 27.28
N THR A 8 -43.31 10.64 26.14
CA THR A 8 -43.93 10.22 24.87
C THR A 8 -42.91 9.37 24.11
N SER A 9 -43.27 8.12 23.90
CA SER A 9 -42.56 7.15 23.07
C SER A 9 -42.86 7.42 21.61
N SER A 10 -41.84 7.36 20.76
CA SER A 10 -42.02 7.28 19.31
C SER A 10 -41.20 6.10 18.82
N ASP A 11 -41.93 5.10 18.33
CA ASP A 11 -41.48 3.86 17.70
C ASP A 11 -40.48 4.10 16.56
N GLU A 12 -39.21 3.72 16.77
CA GLU A 12 -38.28 3.47 15.68
C GLU A 12 -38.33 2.01 15.25
N LYS A 13 -38.92 1.80 14.08
CA LYS A 13 -39.01 0.54 13.34
C LYS A 13 -37.62 -0.04 13.06
N LYS A 14 -37.37 -1.19 13.68
CA LYS A 14 -36.30 -2.15 13.36
C LYS A 14 -36.47 -2.72 11.94
N PRO A 15 -35.49 -2.62 11.02
CA PRO A 15 -35.57 -3.35 9.76
C PRO A 15 -35.08 -4.80 9.94
N ALA A 16 -35.88 -5.71 9.38
CA ALA A 16 -35.73 -7.15 9.45
C ALA A 16 -34.50 -7.68 8.69
N ALA A 17 -33.80 -8.60 9.33
CA ALA A 17 -32.72 -9.39 8.76
C ALA A 17 -33.23 -10.30 7.63
N LYS A 18 -32.83 -10.02 6.39
CA LYS A 18 -32.97 -10.97 5.26
C LYS A 18 -31.85 -12.00 5.32
N LYS A 19 -32.18 -13.21 5.78
CA LYS A 19 -31.34 -14.41 5.64
C LYS A 19 -31.31 -14.84 4.18
N ALA A 20 -30.19 -14.64 3.48
CA ALA A 20 -29.95 -15.21 2.17
C ALA A 20 -29.58 -16.69 2.31
N ALA A 21 -30.34 -17.53 1.61
CA ALA A 21 -30.25 -18.98 1.61
C ALA A 21 -28.95 -19.48 0.97
N LYS A 22 -28.27 -20.38 1.68
CA LYS A 22 -27.05 -21.09 1.27
C LYS A 22 -27.43 -22.20 0.27
N LYS A 23 -27.17 -22.00 -1.01
CA LYS A 23 -27.36 -23.02 -2.06
C LYS A 23 -26.23 -24.05 -1.96
N VAL A 24 -26.53 -25.20 -1.34
CA VAL A 24 -25.64 -26.36 -1.23
C VAL A 24 -25.66 -27.10 -2.57
N VAL A 25 -24.52 -27.12 -3.26
CA VAL A 25 -24.30 -27.95 -4.45
C VAL A 25 -23.93 -29.35 -3.97
N GLN A 26 -24.81 -30.32 -4.24
CA GLN A 26 -24.59 -31.74 -3.97
C GLN A 26 -23.66 -32.34 -5.02
N LYS A 27 -22.68 -33.12 -4.55
CA LYS A 27 -21.74 -33.92 -5.34
C LYS A 27 -22.29 -35.36 -5.42
N PRO A 28 -22.36 -36.02 -6.59
CA PRO A 28 -22.98 -37.34 -6.70
C PRO A 28 -22.07 -38.44 -6.11
N GLU A 29 -22.66 -39.30 -5.28
CA GLU A 29 -22.04 -40.49 -4.67
C GLU A 29 -21.94 -41.65 -5.67
N LEU A 30 -20.79 -42.31 -5.69
CA LEU A 30 -20.57 -43.58 -6.40
C LEU A 30 -21.30 -44.73 -5.70
N SER A 31 -22.07 -45.48 -6.48
CA SER A 31 -22.76 -46.71 -6.13
C SER A 31 -21.81 -47.83 -5.65
N LYS A 32 -22.10 -48.43 -4.49
CA LYS A 32 -21.50 -49.71 -4.03
C LYS A 32 -22.40 -50.88 -4.42
N SER A 33 -21.82 -51.90 -5.04
CA SER A 33 -22.47 -53.17 -5.38
C SER A 33 -22.71 -54.06 -4.13
N PRO A 34 -23.77 -54.91 -4.12
CA PRO A 34 -24.10 -55.76 -2.97
C PRO A 34 -23.32 -57.10 -2.96
N PRO A 35 -23.17 -57.76 -1.79
CA PRO A 35 -22.45 -59.03 -1.66
C PRO A 35 -23.32 -60.26 -2.00
N PRO A 36 -22.73 -61.40 -2.40
CA PRO A 36 -23.46 -62.64 -2.69
C PRO A 36 -23.83 -63.44 -1.42
N PRO A 37 -24.85 -64.33 -1.50
CA PRO A 37 -25.41 -65.06 -0.36
C PRO A 37 -24.59 -66.30 0.04
N PRO A 38 -24.80 -66.84 1.27
CA PRO A 38 -23.99 -67.92 1.83
C PRO A 38 -24.47 -69.30 1.39
N ASP A 39 -23.54 -70.16 0.98
CA ASP A 39 -23.80 -71.57 0.71
C ASP A 39 -23.58 -72.47 1.93
N ARG A 40 -24.46 -73.47 2.03
CA ARG A 40 -24.69 -74.35 3.16
C ARG A 40 -23.57 -75.39 3.37
N ALA A 41 -23.09 -75.43 4.61
CA ALA A 41 -22.76 -76.59 5.45
C ALA A 41 -22.19 -77.89 4.85
N ALA A 42 -21.02 -78.29 5.36
CA ALA A 42 -20.76 -79.68 5.74
C ALA A 42 -19.96 -79.72 7.06
N LYS A 43 -20.56 -80.33 8.09
CA LYS A 43 -19.94 -80.69 9.37
C LYS A 43 -19.02 -81.88 9.15
N VAL A 44 -17.75 -81.77 9.55
CA VAL A 44 -16.91 -82.94 9.83
C VAL A 44 -16.36 -82.85 11.25
N ILE A 45 -16.46 -83.98 11.94
CA ILE A 45 -16.30 -84.20 13.36
C ILE A 45 -14.80 -84.22 13.73
N LYS A 46 -14.52 -83.76 14.95
CA LYS A 46 -13.21 -83.56 15.58
C LYS A 46 -12.49 -84.89 15.88
N THR A 47 -11.17 -84.87 15.84
CA THR A 47 -10.30 -85.70 16.69
C THR A 47 -9.46 -84.80 17.60
N PRO A 48 -9.39 -85.05 18.92
CA PRO A 48 -8.65 -84.22 19.86
C PRO A 48 -7.20 -84.72 19.98
N THR A 49 -6.23 -83.86 19.70
CA THR A 49 -4.82 -84.13 20.03
C THR A 49 -4.44 -83.27 21.23
N LEU A 50 -4.34 -83.93 22.39
CA LEU A 50 -3.71 -83.39 23.59
C LEU A 50 -2.22 -83.22 23.33
N GLY A 51 -1.72 -81.99 23.49
CA GLY A 51 -0.30 -81.66 23.29
C GLY A 51 0.14 -80.49 24.18
N VAL A 52 0.48 -80.84 25.42
CA VAL A 52 1.52 -80.24 26.28
C VAL A 52 1.62 -78.69 26.30
N HIS A 53 1.08 -78.11 27.38
CA HIS A 53 1.32 -76.72 27.76
C HIS A 53 2.74 -76.59 28.32
N VAL A 54 3.65 -75.97 27.56
CA VAL A 54 4.96 -75.54 28.07
C VAL A 54 4.82 -74.11 28.63
N PRO A 55 5.05 -73.86 29.93
CA PRO A 55 5.05 -72.51 30.46
C PRO A 55 6.35 -71.80 30.03
N THR A 56 6.27 -70.95 29.02
CA THR A 56 7.41 -70.10 28.62
C THR A 56 7.26 -68.73 29.30
N ALA A 57 8.33 -68.31 29.98
CA ALA A 57 8.60 -67.12 30.78
C ALA A 57 7.65 -65.89 30.66
N PRO A 58 7.38 -65.17 31.77
CA PRO A 58 6.60 -63.93 31.72
C PRO A 58 7.29 -62.89 30.84
N LYS A 59 6.58 -62.43 29.80
CA LYS A 59 7.01 -61.28 28.99
C LYS A 59 7.13 -60.08 29.93
N LYS A 60 8.35 -59.55 30.08
CA LYS A 60 8.58 -58.24 30.72
C LYS A 60 7.73 -57.20 29.98
N ASN A 61 6.63 -56.76 30.59
CA ASN A 61 5.88 -55.60 30.14
C ASN A 61 6.82 -54.40 30.20
N LYS A 62 7.30 -53.94 29.04
CA LYS A 62 7.95 -52.63 28.94
C LYS A 62 6.91 -51.58 29.35
N PRO A 63 7.23 -50.63 30.24
CA PRO A 63 6.26 -49.62 30.65
C PRO A 63 5.75 -48.85 29.44
N GLN A 64 4.43 -48.83 29.25
CA GLN A 64 3.70 -48.13 28.18
C GLN A 64 3.65 -46.60 28.37
N TYR A 65 4.69 -46.01 28.98
CA TYR A 65 4.83 -44.55 29.05
C TYR A 65 6.30 -44.14 28.88
N ALA A 66 6.97 -44.64 27.84
CA ALA A 66 8.13 -43.91 27.33
C ALA A 66 7.61 -42.59 26.75
N SER A 67 7.82 -41.52 27.50
CA SER A 67 7.43 -40.15 27.23
C SER A 67 7.58 -39.77 25.75
N PHE A 68 6.49 -39.30 25.13
CA PHE A 68 6.50 -38.62 23.84
C PHE A 68 7.20 -37.24 23.91
N ARG A 69 8.33 -37.12 24.61
CA ARG A 69 9.31 -36.10 24.26
C ARG A 69 10.02 -36.60 23.03
N SER A 70 9.33 -36.50 21.89
CA SER A 70 9.99 -36.36 20.61
C SER A 70 10.94 -35.18 20.76
N SER A 71 12.21 -35.47 21.04
CA SER A 71 13.32 -34.59 20.71
C SER A 71 13.25 -34.38 19.20
N ARG A 72 12.41 -33.43 18.78
CA ARG A 72 12.26 -33.09 17.37
C ARG A 72 13.61 -32.55 16.97
N LYS A 73 14.31 -33.28 16.08
CA LYS A 73 15.56 -32.81 15.48
C LYS A 73 15.35 -31.38 15.01
N SER A 74 16.20 -30.46 15.48
CA SER A 74 16.21 -29.09 15.00
C SER A 74 16.48 -29.13 13.50
N LEU A 75 15.62 -28.47 12.74
CA LEU A 75 15.82 -28.36 11.29
C LEU A 75 17.04 -27.45 11.04
N VAL A 76 17.88 -27.83 10.09
CA VAL A 76 19.01 -26.99 9.64
C VAL A 76 18.47 -25.73 8.94
N ASN A 77 17.43 -25.88 8.13
CA ASN A 77 16.82 -24.81 7.35
C ASN A 77 15.48 -24.34 7.94
N PRO A 78 15.09 -23.06 7.75
CA PRO A 78 13.77 -22.59 8.13
C PRO A 78 12.67 -23.36 7.39
N ARG A 79 11.50 -23.47 8.03
CA ARG A 79 10.33 -24.07 7.39
C ARG A 79 9.84 -23.15 6.28
N ARG A 80 9.58 -23.70 5.09
CA ARG A 80 9.12 -22.90 3.94
C ARG A 80 7.71 -22.36 4.16
N VAL A 81 7.52 -21.08 3.88
CA VAL A 81 6.20 -20.43 3.79
C VAL A 81 5.73 -20.44 2.33
N ARG A 82 4.45 -20.78 2.12
CA ARG A 82 3.80 -20.62 0.81
C ARG A 82 3.19 -19.22 0.74
N GLY A 83 3.54 -18.46 -0.30
CA GLY A 83 2.99 -17.11 -0.53
C GLY A 83 3.39 -16.06 0.51
N GLY A 84 4.53 -16.24 1.19
CA GLY A 84 5.01 -15.23 2.13
C GLY A 84 5.47 -13.96 1.41
N VAL A 85 5.43 -12.84 2.12
CA VAL A 85 5.91 -11.52 1.68
C VAL A 85 7.41 -11.60 1.45
N LYS A 86 7.85 -11.21 0.25
CA LYS A 86 9.26 -11.27 -0.17
C LYS A 86 9.73 -9.91 -0.63
N LEU A 87 11.04 -9.70 -0.52
CA LEU A 87 11.71 -8.61 -1.26
C LEU A 87 11.52 -8.82 -2.76
N LYS A 88 11.01 -7.80 -3.47
CA LYS A 88 10.87 -7.77 -4.93
C LYS A 88 12.24 -7.69 -5.59
N ASN A 89 13.17 -6.93 -5.01
CA ASN A 89 14.52 -6.76 -5.55
C ASN A 89 15.44 -7.88 -5.06
N LYS A 90 16.08 -8.59 -6.00
CA LYS A 90 17.16 -9.54 -5.67
C LYS A 90 18.37 -8.76 -5.16
N SER A 91 18.98 -9.24 -4.08
CA SER A 91 20.23 -8.75 -3.52
C SER A 91 21.26 -8.53 -4.64
N GLY A 92 21.53 -7.27 -4.98
CA GLY A 92 22.43 -6.88 -6.07
C GLY A 92 21.92 -5.73 -6.95
N ASP A 93 20.61 -5.56 -7.09
CA ASP A 93 20.02 -4.41 -7.83
C ASP A 93 19.76 -3.23 -6.88
N GLY A 94 20.81 -2.87 -6.14
CA GLY A 94 20.74 -2.10 -4.92
C GLY A 94 20.21 -0.67 -5.11
N VAL A 95 18.99 -0.45 -4.60
CA VAL A 95 18.65 0.71 -3.76
C VAL A 95 18.99 2.10 -4.35
N GLN A 96 18.22 2.54 -5.35
CA GLN A 96 18.20 3.95 -5.76
C GLN A 96 17.35 4.85 -4.84
N ASN A 97 16.63 4.29 -3.85
CA ASN A 97 15.87 5.08 -2.90
C ASN A 97 16.67 5.29 -1.60
N TRP A 98 17.08 6.53 -1.35
CA TRP A 98 17.84 6.96 -0.16
C TRP A 98 17.15 6.57 1.15
N VAL A 99 15.80 6.49 1.16
CA VAL A 99 14.98 6.10 2.32
C VAL A 99 15.29 4.67 2.77
N THR A 100 15.37 3.73 1.82
CA THR A 100 15.69 2.33 2.11
C THR A 100 17.08 2.19 2.74
N GLN A 101 18.06 2.97 2.25
CA GLN A 101 19.43 2.93 2.78
C GLN A 101 19.48 3.37 4.24
N ARG A 102 18.71 4.39 4.63
CA ARG A 102 18.65 4.87 6.03
C ARG A 102 18.22 3.76 6.99
N ILE A 103 17.10 3.09 6.71
CA ILE A 103 16.59 2.01 7.57
C ILE A 103 17.55 0.82 7.61
N MET A 104 18.14 0.46 6.47
CA MET A 104 19.04 -0.70 6.40
C MET A 104 20.37 -0.46 7.11
N ARG A 105 20.92 0.76 7.07
CA ARG A 105 22.14 1.11 7.82
C ARG A 105 21.95 0.97 9.33
N VAL A 106 20.79 1.36 9.85
CA VAL A 106 20.45 1.21 11.27
C VAL A 106 20.40 -0.27 11.66
N ALA A 107 19.79 -1.12 10.82
CA ALA A 107 19.75 -2.55 11.04
C ALA A 107 21.14 -3.22 10.95
N GLU A 108 21.97 -2.78 10.01
CA GLU A 108 23.35 -3.27 9.83
C GLU A 108 24.23 -2.90 11.02
N ALA A 109 24.15 -1.65 11.51
CA ALA A 109 24.90 -1.20 12.67
C ALA A 109 24.44 -1.87 13.98
N GLY A 110 23.16 -2.26 14.08
CA GLY A 110 22.59 -2.90 15.26
C GLY A 110 22.79 -4.41 15.33
N ALA A 111 22.82 -5.10 14.19
CA ALA A 111 22.87 -6.56 14.12
C ALA A 111 24.31 -7.08 14.00
N ALA A 112 24.56 -8.29 14.52
CA ALA A 112 25.80 -8.98 14.19
C ALA A 112 25.82 -9.37 12.69
N PRO A 113 26.99 -9.40 12.02
CA PRO A 113 27.07 -9.64 10.57
C PRO A 113 26.34 -10.91 10.09
N ASP A 114 26.43 -12.00 10.86
CA ASP A 114 25.74 -13.25 10.53
C ASP A 114 24.22 -13.11 10.62
N HIS A 115 23.72 -12.42 11.65
CA HIS A 115 22.28 -12.15 11.82
C HIS A 115 21.75 -11.22 10.73
N TYR A 116 22.57 -10.27 10.30
CA TYR A 116 22.23 -9.37 9.21
C TYR A 116 22.05 -10.13 7.89
N ARG A 117 23.03 -10.96 7.53
CA ARG A 117 22.99 -11.81 6.34
C ARG A 117 21.82 -12.80 6.36
N ASP A 118 21.64 -13.51 7.48
CA ASP A 118 20.49 -14.41 7.68
C ASP A 118 19.15 -13.67 7.52
N GLY A 119 19.06 -12.44 8.04
CA GLY A 119 17.84 -11.64 7.97
C GLY A 119 17.46 -11.26 6.54
N LEU A 120 18.44 -10.85 5.73
CA LEU A 120 18.26 -10.58 4.30
C LEU A 120 17.86 -11.85 3.53
N GLU A 121 18.45 -12.99 3.87
CA GLU A 121 18.09 -14.27 3.29
C GLU A 121 16.62 -14.63 3.60
N TYR A 122 16.17 -14.42 4.83
CA TYR A 122 14.77 -14.66 5.20
C TYR A 122 13.78 -13.77 4.44
N ALA A 123 14.13 -12.49 4.26
CA ALA A 123 13.33 -11.52 3.53
C ALA A 123 13.25 -11.88 2.04
N SER A 124 14.36 -12.29 1.43
CA SER A 124 14.39 -12.73 0.01
C SER A 124 13.69 -14.07 -0.22
N MET A 125 13.78 -15.02 0.71
CA MET A 125 13.09 -16.31 0.63
C MET A 125 11.57 -16.18 0.77
N GLY A 126 11.10 -15.10 1.40
CA GLY A 126 9.69 -14.89 1.67
C GLY A 126 9.18 -15.62 2.90
N GLN A 127 9.95 -15.61 3.99
CA GLN A 127 9.57 -16.31 5.22
C GLN A 127 8.54 -15.56 6.07
N THR A 128 8.17 -14.34 5.67
CA THR A 128 7.19 -13.52 6.37
C THR A 128 5.77 -13.89 5.91
N LYS A 129 4.97 -14.47 6.79
CA LYS A 129 3.57 -14.85 6.52
C LYS A 129 2.64 -13.64 6.42
N ARG A 130 2.88 -12.64 7.26
CA ARG A 130 2.10 -11.40 7.34
C ARG A 130 3.03 -10.26 7.70
N LEU A 131 2.81 -9.13 7.05
CA LEU A 131 3.40 -7.84 7.35
C LEU A 131 2.26 -6.85 7.55
N THR A 132 2.25 -6.17 8.69
CA THR A 132 1.27 -5.15 9.04
C THR A 132 2.03 -3.92 9.51
N ILE A 133 1.65 -2.74 9.02
CA ILE A 133 2.23 -1.46 9.45
C ILE A 133 1.05 -0.61 9.88
N GLU A 134 0.96 -0.34 11.18
CA GLU A 134 -0.12 0.41 11.82
C GLU A 134 0.50 1.42 12.78
N GLU A 135 0.19 2.70 12.59
CA GLU A 135 0.72 3.79 13.41
C GLU A 135 2.23 3.68 13.62
N ALA A 136 2.70 3.71 14.87
CA ALA A 136 4.11 3.62 15.26
C ALA A 136 4.67 2.19 15.33
N LEU A 137 3.96 1.19 14.80
CA LEU A 137 4.31 -0.22 14.90
C LEU A 137 4.32 -0.92 13.55
N CYS A 138 5.46 -1.50 13.21
CA CYS A 138 5.58 -2.47 12.12
C CYS A 138 5.64 -3.88 12.72
N GLU A 139 4.68 -4.74 12.40
CA GLU A 139 4.62 -6.13 12.86
C GLU A 139 4.80 -7.12 11.70
N GLY A 140 5.65 -8.12 11.92
CA GLY A 140 5.86 -9.25 11.04
C GLY A 140 5.64 -10.59 11.74
N ILE A 141 4.93 -11.51 11.08
CA ILE A 141 4.90 -12.93 11.44
C ILE A 141 5.90 -13.68 10.59
N ILE A 142 7.03 -14.08 11.16
CA ILE A 142 8.17 -14.64 10.42
C ILE A 142 8.37 -16.11 10.78
N GLN A 143 8.43 -16.96 9.76
CA GLN A 143 8.62 -18.39 9.93
C GLN A 143 10.12 -18.73 10.04
N GLY A 144 10.52 -19.24 11.20
CA GLY A 144 11.85 -19.80 11.39
C GLY A 144 11.89 -21.33 11.33
N ARG A 145 12.84 -21.90 12.07
CA ARG A 145 13.01 -23.36 12.25
C ARG A 145 11.92 -23.96 13.17
N SER A 146 11.42 -23.17 14.12
CA SER A 146 10.33 -23.53 15.02
C SER A 146 9.05 -23.88 14.26
N ASP A 147 8.20 -24.72 14.83
CA ASP A 147 6.86 -25.02 14.29
C ASP A 147 5.94 -23.80 14.36
N LYS A 148 5.97 -23.08 15.49
CA LYS A 148 5.29 -21.79 15.65
C LYS A 148 6.13 -20.66 15.03
N PRO A 149 5.53 -19.83 14.14
CA PRO A 149 6.17 -18.61 13.65
C PRO A 149 6.49 -17.64 14.79
N TYR A 150 7.50 -16.80 14.58
CA TYR A 150 7.85 -15.74 15.51
C TYR A 150 7.10 -14.46 15.13
N THR A 151 6.53 -13.82 16.14
CA THR A 151 6.11 -12.41 16.04
C THR A 151 7.33 -11.53 16.28
N THR A 152 7.54 -10.59 15.37
CA THR A 152 8.60 -9.58 15.41
C THR A 152 7.96 -8.23 15.20
N THR A 153 8.36 -7.23 15.98
CA THR A 153 7.88 -5.87 15.85
C THR A 153 9.05 -4.89 15.80
N LEU A 154 8.86 -3.80 15.06
CA LEU A 154 9.70 -2.60 15.09
C LEU A 154 8.81 -1.45 15.54
N SER A 155 9.08 -0.88 16.72
CA SER A 155 8.38 0.33 17.18
C SER A 155 9.30 1.54 17.09
N PHE A 156 8.71 2.67 16.70
CA PHE A 156 9.34 3.98 16.56
C PHE A 156 8.83 4.93 17.65
N GLU A 157 9.59 5.99 17.95
CA GLU A 157 9.16 6.99 18.92
C GLU A 157 8.12 7.92 18.28
N PRO A 158 6.89 8.02 18.83
CA PRO A 158 5.88 8.92 18.28
C PRO A 158 6.26 10.40 18.53
N PHE A 159 5.90 11.28 17.61
CA PHE A 159 5.99 12.71 17.85
C PHE A 159 4.84 13.18 18.73
N SER A 160 5.11 14.08 19.67
CA SER A 160 4.06 14.72 20.47
C SER A 160 3.17 15.59 19.57
N MET A 161 1.91 15.79 19.95
CA MET A 161 0.98 16.64 19.18
C MET A 161 1.55 18.04 18.92
N GLU A 162 2.24 18.62 19.91
CA GLU A 162 2.90 19.93 19.76
C GLU A 162 4.01 19.90 18.70
N SER A 163 4.85 18.86 18.72
CA SER A 163 5.87 18.66 17.69
C SER A 163 5.26 18.45 16.31
N GLN A 164 4.14 17.74 16.22
CA GLN A 164 3.44 17.51 14.97
C GLN A 164 2.95 18.83 14.34
N ASP A 165 2.33 19.70 15.14
CA ASP A 165 1.87 21.02 14.69
C ASP A 165 3.03 21.91 14.24
N GLN A 166 4.15 21.88 14.98
CA GLN A 166 5.36 22.63 14.63
C GLN A 166 5.96 22.15 13.30
N ILE A 167 6.00 20.84 13.06
CA ILE A 167 6.45 20.25 11.79
C ILE A 167 5.54 20.69 10.64
N ILE A 168 4.21 20.58 10.79
CA ILE A 168 3.23 20.98 9.77
C ILE A 168 3.41 22.45 9.40
N ARG A 169 3.59 23.32 10.39
CA ARG A 169 3.83 24.75 10.19
C ARG A 169 5.13 25.00 9.43
N ALA A 170 6.24 24.42 9.87
CA ALA A 170 7.55 24.61 9.24
C ALA A 170 7.59 24.08 7.80
N MET A 171 6.89 22.97 7.52
CA MET A 171 6.71 22.46 6.15
C MET A 171 5.81 23.37 5.30
N GLY A 172 4.77 23.96 5.90
CA GLY A 172 3.85 24.89 5.25
C GLY A 172 4.50 26.21 4.85
N GLU A 173 5.44 26.72 5.65
CA GLU A 173 6.21 27.95 5.39
C GLU A 173 7.13 27.81 4.16
N GLN A 174 7.53 26.59 3.78
CA GLN A 174 8.41 26.33 2.64
C GLN A 174 7.67 25.66 1.48
N VAL A 175 7.33 26.45 0.46
CA VAL A 175 6.55 26.02 -0.72
C VAL A 175 7.10 24.74 -1.36
N ARG A 176 8.43 24.57 -1.42
CA ARG A 176 9.07 23.38 -2.01
C ARG A 176 8.71 22.06 -1.31
N TYR A 177 8.55 22.07 0.01
CA TYR A 177 8.24 20.88 0.79
C TYR A 177 6.75 20.58 0.70
N ALA A 178 5.92 21.61 0.90
CA ALA A 178 4.47 21.46 0.80
C ALA A 178 4.04 20.98 -0.60
N ALA A 179 4.66 21.44 -1.69
CA ALA A 179 4.32 21.00 -3.04
C ALA A 179 4.61 19.51 -3.26
N LYS A 180 5.82 19.05 -2.91
CA LYS A 180 6.22 17.64 -3.06
C LYS A 180 5.41 16.70 -2.16
N LEU A 181 5.20 17.07 -0.90
CA LEU A 181 4.41 16.25 0.03
C LEU A 181 2.95 16.12 -0.41
N LEU A 182 2.35 17.18 -0.96
CA LEU A 182 1.00 17.09 -1.55
C LEU A 182 0.95 16.21 -2.81
N ALA A 183 2.05 16.09 -3.54
CA ALA A 183 2.19 15.15 -4.65
C ALA A 183 2.45 13.71 -4.17
N GLY A 184 2.57 13.47 -2.86
CA GLY A 184 2.92 12.17 -2.29
C GLY A 184 4.42 11.84 -2.40
N GLU A 185 5.26 12.82 -2.72
CA GLU A 185 6.70 12.65 -2.85
C GLU A 185 7.43 13.14 -1.60
N LEU A 186 8.43 12.38 -1.14
CA LEU A 186 9.28 12.76 -0.02
C LEU A 186 10.55 13.49 -0.51
N PRO A 187 10.74 14.78 -0.17
CA PRO A 187 11.95 15.53 -0.52
C PRO A 187 13.21 14.93 0.14
N SER A 188 14.33 14.88 -0.58
CA SER A 188 15.60 14.36 -0.04
C SER A 188 16.18 15.21 1.09
N ASN A 189 15.81 16.49 1.14
CA ASN A 189 16.21 17.47 2.15
C ASN A 189 15.09 17.74 3.18
N ILE A 190 14.18 16.78 3.37
CA ILE A 190 13.04 16.93 4.30
C ILE A 190 13.50 17.04 5.76
N GLU A 191 14.62 16.39 6.12
CA GLU A 191 15.17 16.39 7.48
C GLU A 191 15.62 17.78 7.94
N ASP A 192 15.87 18.73 7.02
CA ASP A 192 16.20 20.12 7.35
C ASP A 192 15.06 20.82 8.12
N VAL A 193 13.82 20.34 7.96
CA VAL A 193 12.65 20.85 8.72
C VAL A 193 12.64 20.31 10.15
N PHE A 194 13.18 19.10 10.35
CA PHE A 194 13.16 18.41 11.65
C PHE A 194 14.35 18.82 12.53
N ALA A 195 15.51 19.11 11.93
CA ALA A 195 16.73 19.43 12.66
C ALA A 195 16.60 20.62 13.62
N PRO A 196 15.97 21.77 13.26
CA PRO A 196 15.75 22.89 14.18
C PRO A 196 14.84 22.55 15.36
N LEU A 197 13.95 21.57 15.19
CA LEU A 197 13.03 21.09 16.23
C LEU A 197 13.68 20.03 17.13
N GLY A 198 14.93 19.62 16.86
CA GLY A 198 15.60 18.54 17.57
C GLY A 198 14.99 17.16 17.31
N LEU A 199 14.21 17.02 16.24
CA LEU A 199 13.51 15.79 15.86
C LEU A 199 14.25 15.10 14.71
N LYS A 200 13.98 13.80 14.54
CA LYS A 200 14.52 12.99 13.46
C LYS A 200 13.38 12.22 12.81
N LEU A 201 13.21 12.39 11.50
CA LEU A 201 12.23 11.63 10.72
C LEU A 201 12.72 10.22 10.40
N PHE A 202 14.02 10.08 10.12
CA PHE A 202 14.64 8.78 9.92
C PHE A 202 15.52 8.42 11.10
N PRO A 203 15.49 7.16 11.54
CA PRO A 203 16.42 6.71 12.55
C PRO A 203 17.84 6.78 12.02
N SER A 204 18.72 7.31 12.86
CA SER A 204 20.15 7.41 12.68
C SER A 204 20.91 6.35 13.48
N GLU A 205 20.36 5.93 14.61
CA GLU A 205 20.99 4.99 15.54
C GLU A 205 20.15 3.72 15.73
N PRO A 206 20.79 2.55 15.96
CA PRO A 206 20.10 1.29 16.25
C PRO A 206 19.21 1.29 17.49
N THR A 207 19.37 2.28 18.36
CA THR A 207 18.62 2.47 19.61
C THR A 207 17.27 3.16 19.39
N GLU A 208 17.14 3.92 18.30
CA GLU A 208 15.93 4.70 17.96
C GLU A 208 14.82 3.80 17.40
N ILE A 209 15.18 2.68 16.79
CA ILE A 209 14.25 1.59 16.50
C ILE A 209 14.26 0.64 17.70
N LYS A 210 13.08 0.31 18.22
CA LYS A 210 12.91 -0.64 19.34
C LYS A 210 12.40 -1.98 18.80
N PRO A 211 13.28 -2.89 18.35
CA PRO A 211 12.86 -4.21 17.89
C PRO A 211 12.51 -5.13 19.06
N ALA A 212 11.37 -5.81 18.96
CA ALA A 212 11.00 -6.90 19.85
C ALA A 212 10.73 -8.17 19.06
N CYS A 213 11.17 -9.33 19.56
CA CYS A 213 10.96 -10.59 18.86
C CYS A 213 10.75 -11.74 19.84
N SER A 214 9.83 -12.64 19.50
CA SER A 214 9.55 -13.87 20.26
C SER A 214 10.55 -15.01 20.01
N CYS A 215 11.69 -14.73 19.38
CA CYS A 215 12.68 -15.75 19.04
C CYS A 215 13.71 -15.94 20.16
N PRO A 216 14.34 -17.13 20.29
CA PRO A 216 15.32 -17.37 21.34
C PRO A 216 16.59 -16.52 21.21
N ASP A 217 16.89 -16.03 20.00
CA ASP A 217 18.06 -15.18 19.72
C ASP A 217 17.87 -13.71 20.17
N TRP A 218 16.66 -13.33 20.60
CA TRP A 218 16.34 -11.96 21.01
C TRP A 218 16.42 -11.85 22.53
N SER A 219 17.05 -10.77 23.00
CA SER A 219 17.07 -10.38 24.41
C SER A 219 17.04 -8.86 24.55
N LYS A 220 16.87 -8.34 25.78
CA LYS A 220 16.85 -6.89 26.02
C LYS A 220 18.20 -6.23 25.73
N GLU A 221 19.29 -6.99 25.90
CA GLU A 221 20.67 -6.59 25.62
C GLU A 221 20.98 -6.74 24.13
N LYS A 222 20.46 -7.80 23.49
CA LYS A 222 20.62 -8.06 22.06
C LYS A 222 19.29 -7.95 21.33
N ARG A 223 18.93 -6.70 21.02
CA ARG A 223 17.62 -6.36 20.43
C ARG A 223 17.52 -6.73 18.94
N TRP A 224 18.66 -6.78 18.25
CA TRP A 224 18.73 -7.07 16.81
C TRP A 224 19.00 -8.55 16.53
N CYS A 225 17.92 -9.29 16.26
CA CYS A 225 17.99 -10.65 15.73
C CYS A 225 17.75 -10.65 14.21
N LYS A 226 18.02 -11.78 13.55
CA LYS A 226 17.75 -11.90 12.10
C LYS A 226 16.31 -11.63 11.67
N HIS A 227 15.33 -11.88 12.54
CA HIS A 227 13.93 -11.57 12.25
C HIS A 227 13.67 -10.05 12.26
N ALA A 228 14.33 -9.31 13.16
CA ALA A 228 14.26 -7.84 13.17
C ALA A 228 14.88 -7.26 11.90
N VAL A 229 16.00 -7.81 11.43
CA VAL A 229 16.62 -7.42 10.16
C VAL A 229 15.73 -7.79 8.96
N CYS A 230 15.11 -8.97 8.97
CA CYS A 230 14.16 -9.37 7.94
C CYS A 230 12.98 -8.39 7.87
N LEU A 231 12.46 -7.97 9.03
CA LEU A 231 11.35 -7.03 9.11
C LEU A 231 11.78 -5.61 8.67
N SER A 232 12.99 -5.16 9.03
CA SER A 232 13.50 -3.86 8.61
C SER A 232 13.71 -3.79 7.10
N ALA A 233 14.16 -4.88 6.47
CA ALA A 233 14.29 -4.95 5.01
C ALA A 233 12.94 -4.86 4.30
N LEU A 234 11.93 -5.56 4.79
CA LEU A 234 10.57 -5.47 4.25
C LEU A 234 9.95 -4.09 4.49
N LEU A 235 10.19 -3.48 5.65
CA LEU A 235 9.76 -2.10 5.92
C LEU A 235 10.45 -1.10 4.98
N ALA A 236 11.75 -1.25 4.77
CA ALA A 236 12.53 -0.38 3.89
C ALA A 236 12.08 -0.45 2.42
N GLU A 237 11.59 -1.61 1.98
CA GLU A 237 10.95 -1.77 0.68
C GLU A 237 9.56 -1.12 0.62
N ARG A 238 8.74 -1.27 1.67
CA ARG A 238 7.44 -0.58 1.74
C ARG A 238 7.58 0.93 1.73
N LEU A 239 8.59 1.47 2.41
CA LEU A 239 8.94 2.88 2.38
C LEU A 239 9.49 3.33 1.02
N ALA A 240 10.05 2.41 0.22
CA ALA A 240 10.47 2.73 -1.14
C ALA A 240 9.27 2.89 -2.08
N ASP A 241 8.24 2.05 -1.90
CA ASP A 241 6.98 2.10 -2.66
C ASP A 241 6.11 3.30 -2.22
N ASP A 242 6.00 3.53 -0.90
CA ASP A 242 5.21 4.62 -0.30
C ASP A 242 6.00 5.29 0.84
N PRO A 243 6.72 6.38 0.55
CA PRO A 243 7.51 7.10 1.54
C PRO A 243 6.69 7.71 2.68
N MET A 244 5.40 7.99 2.49
CA MET A 244 4.57 8.69 3.48
C MET A 244 4.30 7.83 4.72
N ILE A 245 4.51 6.51 4.62
CA ILE A 245 4.43 5.58 5.76
C ILE A 245 5.37 6.01 6.90
N ILE A 246 6.50 6.68 6.62
CA ILE A 246 7.43 7.11 7.66
C ILE A 246 6.79 8.07 8.67
N PHE A 247 5.90 8.96 8.23
CA PHE A 247 5.20 9.87 9.14
C PHE A 247 4.22 9.10 10.03
N GLY A 248 3.53 8.09 9.47
CA GLY A 248 2.66 7.20 10.23
C GLY A 248 3.40 6.48 11.36
N LEU A 249 4.64 6.04 11.11
CA LEU A 249 5.51 5.45 12.12
C LEU A 249 5.85 6.41 13.29
N HIS A 250 5.71 7.71 13.09
CA HIS A 250 5.85 8.72 14.13
C HIS A 250 4.50 9.23 14.67
N ALA A 251 3.42 8.46 14.50
CA ALA A 251 2.06 8.80 14.89
C ALA A 251 1.50 10.06 14.20
N MET A 252 1.95 10.34 12.97
CA MET A 252 1.47 11.41 12.12
C MET A 252 1.08 10.83 10.75
N PRO A 253 -0.14 10.27 10.57
CA PRO A 253 -0.50 9.64 9.32
C PRO A 253 -0.48 10.63 8.15
N GLY A 254 -0.01 10.19 6.98
CA GLY A 254 0.23 11.07 5.83
C GLY A 254 -1.00 11.85 5.35
N ALA A 255 -2.21 11.30 5.53
CA ALA A 255 -3.46 12.01 5.23
C ALA A 255 -3.68 13.23 6.14
N GLU A 256 -3.45 13.08 7.45
CA GLU A 256 -3.57 14.18 8.42
C GLU A 256 -2.48 15.24 8.19
N LEU A 257 -1.25 14.80 7.85
CA LEU A 257 -0.18 15.72 7.44
C LEU A 257 -0.59 16.55 6.21
N ILE A 258 -1.13 15.90 5.18
CA ILE A 258 -1.59 16.56 3.94
C ILE A 258 -2.72 17.54 4.24
N ASP A 259 -3.70 17.16 5.06
CA ASP A 259 -4.81 18.02 5.42
C ASP A 259 -4.36 19.20 6.28
N GLY A 260 -3.42 18.99 7.22
CA GLY A 260 -2.77 20.06 7.97
C GLY A 260 -2.03 21.05 7.08
N LEU A 261 -1.32 20.57 6.06
CA LEU A 261 -0.64 21.42 5.06
C LEU A 261 -1.63 22.22 4.20
N ARG A 262 -2.78 21.63 3.83
CA ARG A 262 -3.85 22.34 3.12
C ARG A 262 -4.45 23.45 3.99
N GLN A 263 -4.72 23.15 5.25
CA GLN A 263 -5.25 24.12 6.21
C GLN A 263 -4.28 25.30 6.41
N GLN A 264 -2.99 25.02 6.61
CA GLN A 264 -1.94 26.04 6.69
C GLN A 264 -1.95 26.99 5.49
N ARG A 265 -2.10 26.47 4.26
CA ARG A 265 -2.23 27.34 3.08
C ARG A 265 -3.49 28.18 3.10
N THR A 266 -4.64 27.60 3.44
CA THR A 266 -5.89 28.37 3.49
C THR A 266 -5.85 29.48 4.53
N VAL A 267 -5.18 29.26 5.67
CA VAL A 267 -4.98 30.28 6.71
C VAL A 267 -3.98 31.34 6.25
N GLY A 268 -2.90 30.97 5.58
CA GLY A 268 -1.96 31.92 4.96
C GLY A 268 -2.57 32.75 3.82
N THR A 269 -3.66 32.28 3.22
CA THR A 269 -4.43 32.98 2.18
C THR A 269 -5.52 33.89 2.76
N GLN A 270 -5.66 33.99 4.09
CA GLN A 270 -6.51 35.03 4.71
C GLN A 270 -5.81 36.39 4.84
N GLY A 271 -4.55 36.51 4.39
CA GLY A 271 -4.01 37.80 3.99
C GLY A 271 -4.74 38.26 2.72
N THR A 272 -5.06 39.55 2.63
CA THR A 272 -5.77 40.24 1.53
C THR A 272 -5.08 40.19 0.15
N GLY A 273 -4.19 39.22 -0.10
CA GLY A 273 -3.54 39.00 -1.39
C GLY A 273 -4.08 37.75 -2.08
N PRO A 274 -4.10 37.72 -3.44
CA PRO A 274 -4.48 36.52 -4.16
C PRO A 274 -3.55 35.37 -3.76
N ALA A 275 -4.14 34.19 -3.55
CA ALA A 275 -3.40 32.94 -3.42
C ALA A 275 -2.31 32.90 -4.52
N PRO A 276 -1.07 32.47 -4.22
CA PRO A 276 -0.11 32.23 -5.28
C PRO A 276 -0.60 31.02 -6.08
N VAL A 277 -1.49 31.29 -7.03
CA VAL A 277 -1.59 30.52 -8.26
C VAL A 277 -0.19 30.63 -8.83
N LEU A 278 0.60 29.55 -8.74
CA LEU A 278 1.80 29.43 -9.55
C LEU A 278 1.33 29.67 -10.99
N PRO A 279 1.61 30.83 -11.59
CA PRO A 279 1.32 30.98 -13.00
C PRO A 279 2.21 29.93 -13.66
N ALA A 280 1.66 29.18 -14.62
CA ALA A 280 2.53 28.41 -15.49
C ALA A 280 3.47 29.43 -16.15
N HIS A 281 4.73 29.46 -15.73
CA HIS A 281 5.71 30.37 -16.33
C HIS A 281 6.00 29.82 -17.72
N VAL A 282 5.52 30.52 -18.72
CA VAL A 282 5.82 30.27 -20.13
C VAL A 282 6.88 31.32 -20.51
N PRO A 283 8.14 30.91 -20.75
CA PRO A 283 9.21 31.84 -21.10
C PRO A 283 8.80 32.76 -22.25
N GLY A 284 8.99 34.07 -22.08
CA GLY A 284 8.61 35.10 -23.06
C GLY A 284 7.18 35.64 -22.92
N VAL A 285 6.21 34.85 -22.43
CA VAL A 285 4.82 35.31 -22.19
C VAL A 285 4.63 35.78 -20.75
N SER A 286 5.21 35.06 -19.79
CA SER A 286 5.14 35.43 -18.37
C SER A 286 6.10 36.57 -18.00
N ASP A 287 6.99 36.94 -18.91
CA ASP A 287 7.98 38.01 -18.73
C ASP A 287 7.47 39.36 -19.28
N SER A 288 6.35 39.37 -20.01
CA SER A 288 5.71 40.60 -20.46
C SER A 288 5.00 41.27 -19.29
N SER A 289 5.35 42.53 -19.02
CA SER A 289 4.71 43.34 -17.98
C SER A 289 3.31 43.76 -18.43
N SER A 290 2.27 43.11 -17.90
CA SER A 290 0.89 43.57 -18.05
C SER A 290 0.56 44.68 -17.06
N PRO A 291 -0.29 45.67 -17.43
CA PRO A 291 -0.80 46.65 -16.47
C PRO A 291 -1.62 45.96 -15.36
N PRO A 292 -1.68 46.53 -14.15
CA PRO A 292 -2.47 45.98 -13.06
C PRO A 292 -3.97 45.99 -13.41
N LEU A 293 -4.70 44.96 -12.96
CA LEU A 293 -6.10 44.73 -13.36
C LEU A 293 -7.03 45.94 -13.09
N GLU A 294 -6.79 46.65 -11.98
CA GLU A 294 -7.51 47.85 -11.59
C GLU A 294 -7.49 48.97 -12.65
N ASP A 295 -6.44 49.05 -13.46
CA ASP A 295 -6.28 50.06 -14.51
C ASP A 295 -6.97 49.66 -15.84
N VAL A 296 -7.46 48.41 -15.94
CA VAL A 296 -7.99 47.82 -17.18
C VAL A 296 -9.41 47.27 -17.04
N LEU A 297 -10.07 47.52 -15.91
CA LEU A 297 -11.43 47.02 -15.64
C LEU A 297 -12.44 47.40 -16.72
N ASP A 298 -12.32 48.61 -17.28
CA ASP A 298 -13.25 49.15 -18.28
C ASP A 298 -13.14 48.45 -19.64
N SER A 299 -11.95 47.97 -20.00
CA SER A 299 -11.67 47.30 -21.28
C SER A 299 -11.32 45.82 -21.11
N PHE A 300 -11.47 45.25 -19.91
CA PHE A 300 -11.11 43.87 -19.59
C PHE A 300 -11.82 42.83 -20.47
N TRP A 301 -13.06 43.12 -20.86
CA TRP A 301 -13.87 42.26 -21.73
C TRP A 301 -13.69 42.58 -23.21
N GLU A 302 -12.87 43.57 -23.55
CA GLU A 302 -12.60 43.96 -24.92
C GLU A 302 -11.37 43.22 -25.46
N VAL A 303 -11.42 42.92 -26.75
CA VAL A 303 -10.33 42.26 -27.44
C VAL A 303 -9.23 43.29 -27.73
N GLY A 304 -8.08 43.15 -27.07
CA GLY A 304 -6.93 44.04 -27.28
C GLY A 304 -6.23 43.86 -28.63
N GLU A 305 -5.35 44.80 -28.98
CA GLU A 305 -4.64 44.81 -30.28
C GLU A 305 -3.74 43.58 -30.49
N GLY A 306 -3.25 42.97 -29.41
CA GLY A 306 -2.44 41.74 -29.46
C GLY A 306 -3.17 40.53 -30.05
N LEU A 307 -4.50 40.52 -30.14
CA LEU A 307 -5.20 39.44 -30.86
C LEU A 307 -4.91 39.47 -32.37
N ARG A 308 -4.63 40.66 -32.94
CA ARG A 308 -4.27 40.77 -34.37
C ARG A 308 -2.88 40.23 -34.67
N GLU A 309 -2.02 40.13 -33.65
CA GLU A 309 -0.67 39.57 -33.76
C GLU A 309 -0.66 38.05 -33.59
N LEU A 310 -1.75 37.46 -33.07
CA LEU A 310 -1.91 36.02 -32.94
C LEU A 310 -2.22 35.41 -34.31
N ASP A 311 -1.18 34.87 -34.94
CA ASP A 311 -1.35 33.99 -36.09
C ASP A 311 -1.85 32.63 -35.60
N THR A 312 -3.13 32.34 -35.84
CA THR A 312 -3.76 31.05 -35.51
C THR A 312 -4.13 30.31 -36.80
N PRO A 313 -3.15 29.75 -37.53
CA PRO A 313 -3.44 29.04 -38.76
C PRO A 313 -4.31 27.83 -38.45
N ILE A 314 -5.46 27.71 -39.13
CA ILE A 314 -6.32 26.55 -38.98
C ILE A 314 -5.71 25.38 -39.76
N ALA A 315 -4.86 24.63 -39.06
CA ALA A 315 -4.20 23.44 -39.58
C ALA A 315 -4.71 22.16 -38.89
N PRO A 316 -4.76 21.02 -39.61
CA PRO A 316 -5.08 19.74 -38.99
C PRO A 316 -4.00 19.37 -37.95
N PRO A 317 -4.40 18.84 -36.78
CA PRO A 317 -3.43 18.43 -35.77
C PRO A 317 -2.58 17.25 -36.26
N GLU A 318 -1.27 17.24 -35.93
CA GLU A 318 -0.34 16.15 -36.31
C GLU A 318 -0.82 14.77 -35.86
N VAL A 319 -1.50 14.71 -34.71
CA VAL A 319 -2.06 13.47 -34.17
C VAL A 319 -3.55 13.65 -33.93
N SER A 320 -4.37 12.87 -34.63
CA SER A 320 -5.82 12.93 -34.50
C SER A 320 -6.30 12.45 -33.13
N CYS A 321 -7.22 13.23 -32.54
CA CYS A 321 -8.05 12.82 -31.41
C CYS A 321 -7.27 12.36 -30.15
N VAL A 322 -6.12 12.99 -29.83
CA VAL A 322 -5.29 12.65 -28.66
C VAL A 322 -6.09 12.63 -27.35
N LEU A 323 -6.97 13.60 -27.15
CA LEU A 323 -7.81 13.69 -25.94
C LEU A 323 -8.79 12.51 -25.85
N LEU A 324 -9.42 12.14 -26.97
CA LEU A 324 -10.32 10.99 -27.04
C LEU A 324 -9.60 9.66 -26.78
N ARG A 325 -8.36 9.52 -27.27
CA ARG A 325 -7.53 8.33 -27.01
C ARG A 325 -7.12 8.21 -25.54
N ARG A 326 -6.81 9.34 -24.87
CA ARG A 326 -6.48 9.37 -23.42
C ARG A 326 -7.68 9.02 -22.54
N LEU A 327 -8.89 9.39 -22.95
CA LEU A 327 -10.11 9.09 -22.21
C LEU A 327 -10.46 7.59 -22.20
N GLY A 328 -9.93 6.81 -23.15
CA GLY A 328 -10.17 5.37 -23.22
C GLY A 328 -11.60 5.02 -23.66
N PRO A 329 -12.03 3.75 -23.54
CA PRO A 329 -13.35 3.32 -24.01
C PRO A 329 -14.48 3.97 -23.20
N SER A 330 -15.59 4.30 -23.87
CA SER A 330 -16.74 4.91 -23.21
C SER A 330 -17.36 3.98 -22.16
N PRO A 331 -17.77 4.49 -20.99
CA PRO A 331 -18.33 3.68 -19.89
C PRO A 331 -19.76 3.17 -20.15
N PHE A 332 -20.39 3.56 -21.26
CA PHE A 332 -21.76 3.19 -21.62
C PHE A 332 -21.79 1.85 -22.35
N THR A 333 -22.07 0.77 -21.63
CA THR A 333 -22.13 -0.61 -22.16
C THR A 333 -23.40 -0.93 -22.94
N GLU A 334 -24.48 -0.18 -22.72
CA GLU A 334 -25.78 -0.37 -23.40
C GLU A 334 -25.97 0.52 -24.65
N GLY A 335 -24.96 1.32 -25.01
CA GLY A 335 -25.01 2.18 -26.18
C GLY A 335 -25.04 1.37 -27.48
N ARG A 336 -25.81 1.82 -28.48
CA ARG A 336 -25.86 1.20 -29.82
C ARG A 336 -24.51 1.26 -30.56
N PHE A 337 -23.62 2.17 -30.17
CA PHE A 337 -22.28 2.33 -30.73
C PHE A 337 -21.33 2.96 -29.68
N PRO A 338 -20.00 2.78 -29.83
CA PRO A 338 -19.02 3.41 -28.95
C PRO A 338 -19.01 4.93 -29.11
N LEU A 339 -19.27 5.68 -28.03
CA LEU A 339 -19.37 7.15 -28.06
C LEU A 339 -18.08 7.82 -28.56
N VAL A 340 -16.92 7.28 -28.16
CA VAL A 340 -15.61 7.79 -28.55
C VAL A 340 -15.41 7.74 -30.07
N GLY A 341 -15.90 6.67 -30.71
CA GLY A 341 -15.84 6.53 -32.17
C GLY A 341 -16.75 7.52 -32.90
N LEU A 342 -17.95 7.78 -32.37
CA LEU A 342 -18.84 8.81 -32.90
C LEU A 342 -18.18 10.20 -32.80
N MET A 343 -17.66 10.55 -31.61
CA MET A 343 -17.01 11.83 -31.40
C MET A 343 -15.81 12.00 -32.33
N GLN A 344 -14.96 10.98 -32.48
CA GLN A 344 -13.85 11.01 -33.43
C GLN A 344 -14.33 11.34 -34.84
N THR A 345 -15.40 10.70 -35.32
CA THR A 345 -15.98 10.97 -36.64
C THR A 345 -16.46 12.42 -36.76
N CYS A 346 -17.13 12.95 -35.73
CA CYS A 346 -17.58 14.33 -35.71
C CYS A 346 -16.40 15.32 -35.75
N TYR A 347 -15.34 15.10 -34.96
CA TYR A 347 -14.16 15.96 -34.96
C TYR A 347 -13.45 15.95 -36.31
N GLU A 348 -13.32 14.79 -36.95
CA GLU A 348 -12.70 14.67 -38.27
C GLU A 348 -13.52 15.37 -39.37
N LEU A 349 -14.84 15.23 -39.34
CA LEU A 349 -15.74 15.90 -40.30
C LEU A 349 -15.72 17.42 -40.14
N ILE A 350 -15.83 17.90 -38.90
CA ILE A 350 -15.81 19.35 -38.61
C ILE A 350 -14.43 19.91 -39.00
N GLY A 351 -13.35 19.26 -38.57
CA GLY A 351 -11.99 19.71 -38.89
C GLY A 351 -11.75 19.80 -40.40
N ARG A 352 -12.21 18.81 -41.18
CA ARG A 352 -12.13 18.85 -42.64
C ARG A 352 -12.93 20.02 -43.22
N SER A 353 -14.17 20.20 -42.79
CA SER A 353 -15.03 21.27 -43.32
C SER A 353 -14.50 22.67 -43.07
N VAL A 354 -13.85 22.90 -41.91
CA VAL A 354 -13.28 24.21 -41.58
C VAL A 354 -12.03 24.46 -42.43
N VAL A 355 -11.15 23.46 -42.56
CA VAL A 355 -9.95 23.58 -43.42
C VAL A 355 -10.35 23.80 -44.90
N GLU A 356 -11.40 23.13 -45.38
CA GLU A 356 -11.92 23.35 -46.74
C GLU A 356 -12.49 24.77 -46.94
N ALA A 357 -13.20 25.31 -45.94
CA ALA A 357 -13.73 26.67 -45.99
C ALA A 357 -12.61 27.73 -46.01
N GLU A 358 -11.59 27.56 -45.18
CA GLU A 358 -10.46 28.51 -45.09
C GLU A 358 -9.62 28.55 -46.38
N ASN A 359 -9.40 27.39 -47.00
CA ASN A 359 -8.70 27.32 -48.29
C ASN A 359 -9.51 28.00 -49.41
N ALA A 360 -10.84 27.89 -49.40
CA ALA A 360 -11.71 28.54 -50.39
C ALA A 360 -11.76 30.07 -50.22
N ASP A 361 -11.71 30.56 -48.98
CA ASP A 361 -11.64 31.99 -48.66
C ASP A 361 -10.25 32.58 -49.03
N GLY A 362 -9.18 31.78 -48.94
CA GLY A 362 -7.83 32.17 -49.40
C GLY A 362 -7.71 32.30 -50.94
N GLU A 363 -8.26 31.36 -51.70
CA GLU A 363 -8.21 31.38 -53.18
C GLU A 363 -9.05 32.51 -53.80
N SER A 364 -10.08 33.00 -53.11
CA SER A 364 -10.91 34.11 -53.57
C SER A 364 -10.32 35.49 -53.25
N ALA A 365 -9.38 35.58 -52.31
CA ALA A 365 -8.66 36.81 -51.98
C ALA A 365 -7.43 37.08 -52.88
N GLU A 366 -6.84 36.05 -53.50
CA GLU A 366 -5.69 36.20 -54.42
C GLU A 366 -6.09 36.48 -55.90
N ALA A 367 -7.38 36.40 -56.23
CA ALA A 367 -7.89 36.54 -57.61
C ALA A 367 -8.54 37.91 -57.93
N GLY A 368 -8.48 38.88 -57.01
CA GLY A 368 -8.95 40.26 -57.21
C GLY A 368 -7.85 41.28 -56.92
#